data_AF-A0A9X9T6K5-F1
#
_entry.id   AF-A0A9X9T6K5-F1
#
_cell.length_a   1.000
_cell.length_b   1.000
_cell.length_c   1.000
_cell.angle_alpha   90.00
_cell.angle_beta   90.00
_cell.angle_gamma   90.00
#
_symmetry.space_group_name_H-M   'P 1'
#
loop_
_entity.id
_entity.type
_entity.pdbx_description
1 polymer ?
#
loop_
_entity_poly.entity_id
_entity_poly.type
_entity_poly.pdbx_seq_one_letter_code
_entity_poly.pdbx_strand_id
1 'polypeptide(L)'
;MKTIKPKAFFFARTYPQSGSDMMAFTPEGKGSEVTKPAIWVALVVIAVLMEFYCHLVMGISTIYTSFSYLVIAIGGLWYRKGVVYMGAALGFLHIIDEYVLYLQTGIFEPAVILQGVMYFVVAVIVWIISGMAEKEHFALVGYITETALRLKEPLNDISKNLEDIAGEVTDEEIHAQILVQAAHAARASGTIRELNHEILSDANEIPDVYRDFLSR
;
A
#
# COMPACT_ATOMS: atom_id res chain seq x y z
N MET A 1 -64.89 32.07 21.03
CA MET A 1 -64.61 30.90 21.89
C MET A 1 -64.79 29.63 21.06
N LYS A 2 -63.71 29.08 20.53
CA LYS A 2 -63.67 27.80 19.77
C LYS A 2 -62.38 27.09 20.18
N THR A 3 -62.54 25.93 20.80
CA THR A 3 -61.50 25.06 21.32
C THR A 3 -60.82 24.30 20.19
N ILE A 4 -59.51 24.47 20.03
CA ILE A 4 -58.67 23.71 19.09
C ILE A 4 -57.94 22.64 19.92
N LYS A 5 -58.20 21.36 19.62
CA LYS A 5 -57.47 20.21 20.19
C LYS A 5 -56.11 20.06 19.50
N PRO A 6 -55.02 19.74 20.22
CA PRO A 6 -53.74 19.44 19.59
C PRO A 6 -53.71 18.00 19.02
N LYS A 7 -53.19 17.86 17.80
CA LYS A 7 -52.85 16.57 17.19
C LYS A 7 -51.46 16.13 17.68
N ALA A 8 -51.39 14.96 18.30
CA ALA A 8 -50.14 14.28 18.59
C ALA A 8 -49.46 13.88 17.27
N PHE A 9 -48.21 14.33 17.08
CA PHE A 9 -47.37 13.93 15.95
C PHE A 9 -46.56 12.71 16.40
N PHE A 10 -47.04 11.54 15.99
CA PHE A 10 -46.43 10.24 16.29
C PHE A 10 -45.32 9.98 15.25
N PHE A 11 -44.09 9.83 15.71
CA PHE A 11 -42.94 9.42 14.89
C PHE A 11 -43.12 7.95 14.46
N ALA A 12 -43.37 7.71 13.17
CA ALA A 12 -43.27 6.38 12.57
C ALA A 12 -41.97 6.32 11.74
N ARG A 13 -40.88 5.86 12.38
CA ARG A 13 -39.64 5.47 11.69
C ARG A 13 -39.82 4.00 11.27
N THR A 14 -40.21 3.77 10.02
CA THR A 14 -40.27 2.42 9.45
C THR A 14 -38.85 1.93 9.19
N TYR A 15 -38.39 0.96 9.98
CA TYR A 15 -37.26 0.10 9.61
C TYR A 15 -37.77 -0.99 8.66
N PRO A 16 -37.14 -1.22 7.49
CA PRO A 16 -37.42 -2.41 6.71
C PRO A 16 -36.78 -3.65 7.36
N GLN A 17 -37.58 -4.72 7.42
CA GLN A 17 -37.23 -6.01 7.98
C GLN A 17 -36.37 -6.86 7.03
N SER A 18 -35.38 -7.52 7.64
CA SER A 18 -35.07 -8.96 7.53
C SER A 18 -35.08 -9.63 6.14
N GLY A 19 -33.86 -9.81 5.61
CA GLY A 19 -33.32 -11.07 5.10
C GLY A 19 -34.23 -12.02 4.30
N SER A 20 -34.03 -12.06 2.98
CA SER A 20 -33.99 -13.29 2.17
C SER A 20 -33.88 -12.92 0.69
N ASP A 21 -32.72 -12.41 0.26
CA ASP A 21 -32.28 -12.50 -1.14
C ASP A 21 -30.75 -12.49 -1.17
N MET A 22 -30.20 -13.62 -0.68
CA MET A 22 -28.85 -14.03 -1.01
C MET A 22 -28.87 -14.54 -2.46
N MET A 23 -28.50 -13.69 -3.41
CA MET A 23 -27.97 -14.16 -4.70
C MET A 23 -26.68 -13.41 -5.05
N ALA A 24 -25.60 -14.20 -4.98
CA ALA A 24 -24.33 -14.04 -5.67
C ALA A 24 -23.62 -12.69 -5.50
N PHE A 25 -22.98 -12.51 -4.34
CA PHE A 25 -21.70 -11.81 -4.31
C PHE A 25 -20.72 -12.63 -5.15
N THR A 26 -20.58 -12.28 -6.43
CA THR A 26 -19.47 -12.78 -7.26
C THR A 26 -18.17 -12.36 -6.56
N PRO A 27 -17.23 -13.28 -6.31
CA PRO A 27 -15.98 -12.95 -5.65
C PRO A 27 -15.08 -12.21 -6.65
N GLU A 28 -15.37 -10.94 -6.88
CA GLU A 28 -14.49 -9.99 -7.55
C GLU A 28 -13.39 -9.61 -6.56
N GLY A 29 -12.46 -10.53 -6.32
CA GLY A 29 -11.44 -10.34 -5.28
C GLY A 29 -10.30 -11.34 -5.28
N LYS A 30 -10.19 -12.17 -6.32
CA LYS A 30 -9.09 -13.14 -6.50
C LYS A 30 -8.15 -12.80 -7.67
N GLY A 31 -8.29 -11.60 -8.23
CA GLY A 31 -7.49 -11.13 -9.37
C GLY A 31 -6.19 -10.41 -9.01
N SER A 32 -6.00 -9.97 -7.76
CA SER A 32 -4.84 -9.14 -7.38
C SER A 32 -3.63 -9.94 -6.88
N GLU A 33 -3.82 -11.15 -6.37
CA GLU A 33 -2.70 -11.99 -5.89
C GLU A 33 -2.05 -12.84 -7.00
N VAL A 34 -2.83 -13.28 -8.00
CA VAL A 34 -2.33 -14.10 -9.11
C VAL A 34 -1.69 -13.24 -10.20
N THR A 35 -2.07 -11.97 -10.32
CA THR A 35 -1.54 -11.05 -11.35
C THR A 35 -0.12 -10.59 -11.05
N LYS A 36 0.21 -10.30 -9.79
CA LYS A 36 1.58 -9.88 -9.43
C LYS A 36 2.65 -10.89 -9.87
N PRO A 37 2.54 -12.21 -9.57
CA PRO A 37 3.59 -13.16 -9.97
C PRO A 37 3.60 -13.38 -11.48
N ALA A 38 2.43 -13.31 -12.14
CA ALA A 38 2.35 -13.39 -13.60
C ALA A 38 3.07 -12.23 -14.29
N ILE A 39 2.90 -10.99 -13.79
CA ILE A 39 3.60 -9.80 -14.31
C ILE A 39 5.10 -9.94 -14.11
N TRP A 40 5.54 -10.45 -12.95
CA TRP A 40 6.95 -10.68 -12.69
C TRP A 40 7.57 -11.70 -13.65
N VAL A 41 6.90 -12.84 -13.84
CA VAL A 41 7.34 -13.86 -14.80
C VAL A 41 7.37 -13.27 -16.22
N ALA A 42 6.36 -12.50 -16.61
CA ALA A 42 6.33 -11.84 -17.91
C ALA A 42 7.50 -10.86 -18.09
N LEU A 43 7.82 -10.05 -17.08
CA LEU A 43 8.98 -9.13 -17.11
C LEU A 43 10.30 -9.89 -17.28
N VAL A 44 10.49 -10.99 -16.54
CA VAL A 44 11.68 -11.85 -16.68
C VAL A 44 11.78 -12.43 -18.08
N VAL A 45 10.68 -12.98 -18.60
CA VAL A 45 10.64 -13.56 -19.96
C VAL A 45 10.97 -12.49 -21.00
N ILE A 46 10.39 -11.28 -20.89
CA ILE A 46 10.69 -10.16 -21.78
C ILE A 46 12.17 -9.77 -21.70
N ALA A 47 12.74 -9.69 -20.50
CA ALA A 47 14.16 -9.37 -20.32
C ALA A 47 15.07 -10.38 -21.01
N VAL A 48 14.81 -11.68 -20.79
CA VAL A 48 15.59 -12.78 -21.39
C VAL A 48 15.45 -12.78 -22.92
N LEU A 49 14.23 -12.61 -23.45
CA LEU A 49 14.01 -12.57 -24.90
C LEU A 49 14.69 -11.36 -25.55
N MET A 50 14.65 -10.20 -24.87
CA MET A 50 15.30 -8.99 -25.36
C MET A 50 16.81 -9.14 -25.38
N GLU A 51 17.39 -9.72 -24.32
CA GLU A 51 18.82 -10.03 -24.24
C GLU A 51 19.26 -10.98 -25.36
N PHE A 52 18.57 -12.10 -25.50
CA PHE A 52 18.86 -13.11 -26.53
C PHE A 52 18.79 -12.52 -27.95
N TYR A 53 17.73 -11.74 -28.24
CA TYR A 53 17.56 -11.11 -29.55
C TYR A 53 18.66 -10.08 -29.83
N CYS A 54 19.00 -9.22 -28.87
CA CYS A 54 20.03 -8.21 -29.07
C CYS A 54 21.42 -8.83 -29.23
N HIS A 55 21.75 -9.82 -28.42
CA HIS A 55 23.08 -10.42 -28.40
C HIS A 55 23.31 -11.31 -29.63
N LEU A 56 22.41 -12.24 -29.92
CA LEU A 56 22.64 -13.24 -30.97
C LEU A 56 22.22 -12.79 -32.38
N VAL A 57 21.21 -11.92 -32.51
CA VAL A 57 20.75 -11.46 -33.83
C VAL A 57 21.46 -10.18 -34.27
N MET A 58 21.70 -9.25 -33.35
CA MET A 58 22.31 -7.94 -33.68
C MET A 58 23.81 -7.88 -33.39
N GLY A 59 24.37 -8.77 -32.55
CA GLY A 59 25.82 -8.81 -32.26
C GLY A 59 26.35 -7.56 -31.56
N ILE A 60 25.48 -6.74 -30.98
CA ILE A 60 25.84 -5.55 -30.20
C ILE A 60 25.87 -6.00 -28.74
N SER A 61 26.99 -5.86 -28.02
CA SER A 61 27.15 -6.30 -26.62
C SER A 61 26.81 -5.24 -25.56
N THR A 62 26.93 -3.93 -25.89
CA THR A 62 27.04 -2.90 -24.83
C THR A 62 25.83 -1.97 -24.65
N ILE A 63 25.07 -1.63 -25.70
CA ILE A 63 24.02 -0.58 -25.59
C ILE A 63 22.76 -1.12 -24.89
N TYR A 64 22.43 -2.39 -25.07
CA TYR A 64 21.16 -2.95 -24.57
C TYR A 64 21.19 -3.32 -23.08
N THR A 65 22.38 -3.50 -22.49
CA THR A 65 22.51 -3.83 -21.06
C THR A 65 21.97 -2.74 -20.13
N SER A 66 21.95 -1.49 -20.62
CA SER A 66 21.30 -0.37 -19.93
C SER A 66 19.78 -0.53 -19.83
N PHE A 67 19.12 -1.16 -20.80
CA PHE A 67 17.67 -1.41 -20.75
C PHE A 67 17.32 -2.51 -19.75
N SER A 68 18.19 -3.52 -19.62
CA SER A 68 18.01 -4.58 -18.63
C SER A 68 18.06 -4.04 -17.19
N TYR A 69 18.80 -2.97 -16.92
CA TYR A 69 18.74 -2.27 -15.62
C TYR A 69 17.37 -1.65 -15.33
N LEU A 70 16.64 -1.16 -16.34
CA LEU A 70 15.28 -0.65 -16.15
C LEU A 70 14.33 -1.78 -15.75
N VAL A 71 14.45 -2.95 -16.38
CA VAL A 71 13.63 -4.12 -16.01
C VAL A 71 13.95 -4.58 -14.59
N ILE A 72 15.23 -4.56 -14.19
CA ILE A 72 15.64 -4.82 -12.80
C ILE A 72 15.06 -3.79 -11.84
N ALA A 73 15.10 -2.51 -12.17
CA ALA A 73 14.54 -1.45 -11.34
C ALA A 73 13.03 -1.59 -11.15
N ILE A 74 12.28 -1.80 -12.24
CA ILE A 74 10.82 -2.03 -12.20
C ILE A 74 10.50 -3.31 -11.41
N GLY A 75 11.28 -4.37 -11.65
CA GLY A 75 11.15 -5.63 -10.93
C GLY A 75 11.40 -5.48 -9.43
N GLY A 76 12.35 -4.65 -9.02
CA GLY A 76 12.61 -4.41 -7.59
C GLY A 76 11.58 -3.52 -6.90
N LEU A 77 10.97 -2.59 -7.63
CA LEU A 77 9.86 -1.77 -7.12
C LEU A 77 8.65 -2.62 -6.76
N TRP A 78 8.32 -3.63 -7.57
CA TRP A 78 7.18 -4.53 -7.29
C TRP A 78 7.55 -5.79 -6.50
N TYR A 79 8.75 -6.31 -6.67
CA TYR A 79 9.20 -7.62 -6.17
C TYR A 79 10.54 -7.54 -5.46
N ARG A 80 10.53 -6.92 -4.28
CA ARG A 80 11.70 -6.63 -3.46
C ARG A 80 12.63 -7.84 -3.28
N LYS A 81 12.16 -8.98 -2.74
CA LYS A 81 13.05 -10.12 -2.45
C LYS A 81 13.51 -10.86 -3.72
N GLY A 82 12.72 -10.84 -4.79
CA GLY A 82 13.00 -11.55 -6.04
C GLY A 82 14.04 -10.88 -6.93
N VAL A 83 14.21 -9.56 -6.80
CA VAL A 83 15.05 -8.77 -7.72
C VAL A 83 16.53 -9.18 -7.69
N VAL A 84 17.06 -9.57 -6.53
CA VAL A 84 18.46 -10.01 -6.40
C VAL A 84 18.71 -11.30 -7.19
N TYR A 85 17.79 -12.26 -7.08
CA TYR A 85 17.86 -13.50 -7.84
C TYR A 85 17.72 -13.25 -9.34
N MET A 86 16.83 -12.33 -9.72
CA MET A 86 16.65 -11.93 -11.12
C MET A 86 17.91 -11.29 -11.71
N GLY A 87 18.52 -10.33 -11.01
CA GLY A 87 19.76 -9.69 -11.46
C GLY A 87 20.93 -10.67 -11.54
N ALA A 88 21.03 -11.60 -10.59
CA ALA A 88 22.02 -12.67 -10.64
C ALA A 88 21.79 -13.61 -11.85
N ALA A 89 20.55 -14.01 -12.10
CA ALA A 89 20.20 -14.89 -13.21
C ALA A 89 20.47 -14.23 -14.57
N LEU A 90 20.06 -12.96 -14.75
CA LEU A 90 20.34 -12.19 -15.97
C LEU A 90 21.85 -11.99 -16.16
N GLY A 91 22.59 -11.61 -15.12
CA GLY A 91 24.04 -11.44 -15.23
C GLY A 91 24.78 -12.74 -15.56
N PHE A 92 24.30 -13.88 -15.07
CA PHE A 92 24.85 -15.19 -15.42
C PHE A 92 24.49 -15.59 -16.86
N LEU A 93 23.25 -15.35 -17.28
CA LEU A 93 22.80 -15.60 -18.64
C LEU A 93 23.61 -14.78 -19.65
N HIS A 94 23.87 -13.51 -19.35
CA HIS A 94 24.72 -12.64 -20.16
C HIS A 94 26.13 -13.21 -20.41
N ILE A 95 26.75 -13.77 -19.37
CA ILE A 95 28.08 -14.39 -19.46
C ILE A 95 28.01 -15.69 -20.29
N ILE A 96 26.92 -16.45 -20.16
CA ILE A 96 26.71 -17.67 -20.97
C ILE A 96 26.57 -17.31 -22.45
N ASP A 97 25.77 -16.28 -22.77
CA ASP A 97 25.51 -15.88 -24.14
C ASP A 97 26.81 -15.45 -24.85
N GLU A 98 27.66 -14.67 -24.17
CA GLU A 98 28.99 -14.31 -24.68
C GLU A 98 29.90 -15.54 -24.83
N TYR A 99 29.83 -16.50 -23.91
CA TYR A 99 30.60 -17.74 -24.03
C TYR A 99 30.16 -18.57 -25.25
N VAL A 100 28.87 -18.60 -25.56
CA VAL A 100 28.34 -19.24 -26.77
C VAL A 100 28.82 -18.50 -28.02
N LEU A 101 28.81 -17.17 -28.01
CA LEU A 101 29.32 -16.36 -29.12
C LEU A 101 30.83 -16.56 -29.33
N TYR A 102 31.60 -16.68 -28.24
CA TYR A 102 33.03 -16.99 -28.27
C TYR A 102 33.30 -18.32 -28.97
N LEU A 103 32.49 -19.36 -28.71
CA LEU A 103 32.65 -20.66 -29.39
C LEU A 103 32.42 -20.57 -30.91
N GLN A 104 31.63 -19.60 -31.38
CA GLN A 104 31.33 -19.40 -32.80
C GLN A 104 32.36 -18.51 -33.52
N THR A 105 32.81 -17.44 -32.85
CA THR A 105 33.64 -16.39 -33.46
C THR A 105 35.10 -16.45 -33.05
N GLY A 106 35.42 -17.09 -31.93
CA GLY A 106 36.75 -17.15 -31.33
C GLY A 106 37.20 -15.86 -30.62
N ILE A 107 36.35 -14.84 -30.52
CA ILE A 107 36.65 -13.56 -29.87
C ILE A 107 35.89 -13.49 -28.55
N PHE A 108 36.60 -13.21 -27.46
CA PHE A 108 36.02 -13.05 -26.13
C PHE A 108 36.20 -11.62 -25.65
N GLU A 109 35.13 -10.93 -25.30
CA GLU A 109 35.18 -9.57 -24.77
C GLU A 109 35.21 -9.60 -23.21
N PRO A 110 36.33 -9.24 -22.56
CA PRO A 110 36.42 -9.30 -21.09
C PRO A 110 35.45 -8.34 -20.36
N ALA A 111 34.97 -7.30 -21.07
CA ALA A 111 34.04 -6.32 -20.52
C ALA A 111 32.70 -6.95 -20.11
N VAL A 112 32.31 -8.07 -20.73
CA VAL A 112 31.05 -8.79 -20.44
C VAL A 112 31.03 -9.31 -19.00
N ILE A 113 32.18 -9.73 -18.44
CA ILE A 113 32.25 -10.17 -17.04
C ILE A 113 31.88 -9.01 -16.11
N LEU A 114 32.42 -7.82 -16.36
CA LEU A 114 32.12 -6.64 -15.58
C LEU A 114 30.64 -6.25 -15.69
N GLN A 115 30.06 -6.36 -16.89
CA GLN A 115 28.63 -6.10 -17.13
C GLN A 115 27.74 -7.12 -16.41
N GLY A 116 28.09 -8.41 -16.44
CA GLY A 116 27.44 -9.48 -15.69
C GLY A 116 27.41 -9.22 -14.18
N VAL A 117 28.55 -8.81 -13.62
CA VAL A 117 28.65 -8.41 -12.20
C VAL A 117 27.82 -7.16 -11.91
N MET A 118 27.79 -6.19 -12.84
CA MET A 118 27.02 -4.95 -12.70
C MET A 118 25.52 -5.22 -12.54
N TYR A 119 24.96 -6.21 -13.24
CA TYR A 119 23.56 -6.60 -13.06
C TYR A 119 23.23 -7.00 -11.63
N PHE A 120 24.11 -7.79 -11.01
CA PHE A 120 23.96 -8.19 -9.61
C PHE A 120 24.06 -6.98 -8.68
N VAL A 121 25.05 -6.10 -8.90
CA VAL A 121 25.24 -4.88 -8.10
C VAL A 121 24.01 -3.98 -8.19
N VAL A 122 23.49 -3.72 -9.39
CA VAL A 122 22.29 -2.92 -9.61
C VAL A 122 21.08 -3.55 -8.90
N ALA A 123 20.90 -4.87 -9.00
CA ALA A 123 19.81 -5.55 -8.32
C ALA A 123 19.90 -5.44 -6.79
N VAL A 124 21.10 -5.52 -6.21
CA VAL A 124 21.31 -5.30 -4.77
C VAL A 124 20.99 -3.86 -4.37
N ILE A 125 21.43 -2.88 -5.14
CA ILE A 125 21.11 -1.45 -4.88
C ILE A 125 19.60 -1.23 -4.92
N VAL A 126 18.92 -1.73 -5.95
CA VAL A 126 17.46 -1.61 -6.08
C VAL A 126 16.76 -2.31 -4.92
N TRP A 127 17.22 -3.48 -4.49
CA TRP A 127 16.68 -4.19 -3.33
C TRP A 127 16.78 -3.36 -2.04
N ILE A 128 17.92 -2.72 -1.80
CA ILE A 128 18.14 -1.86 -0.64
C ILE A 128 17.21 -0.65 -0.69
N ILE A 129 17.16 0.06 -1.82
CA ILE A 129 16.32 1.26 -2.00
C ILE A 129 14.84 0.92 -1.77
N SER A 130 14.37 -0.14 -2.42
CA SER A 130 12.97 -0.59 -2.29
C SER A 130 12.65 -0.98 -0.84
N GLY A 131 13.61 -1.60 -0.15
CA GLY A 131 13.46 -1.94 1.26
C GLY A 131 13.51 -0.75 2.22
N MET A 132 14.16 0.36 1.87
CA MET A 132 14.15 1.58 2.68
C MET A 132 12.83 2.34 2.53
N ALA A 133 12.35 2.51 1.30
CA ALA A 133 11.10 3.21 1.01
C ALA A 133 9.90 2.56 1.75
N GLU A 134 9.88 1.23 1.79
CA GLU A 134 8.86 0.48 2.49
C GLU A 134 8.94 0.66 4.02
N LYS A 135 10.14 0.64 4.60
CA LYS A 135 10.33 0.89 6.04
C LYS A 135 9.89 2.30 6.44
N GLU A 136 10.18 3.30 5.62
CA GLU A 136 9.74 4.68 5.86
C GLU A 136 8.22 4.80 5.81
N HIS A 137 7.58 4.18 4.82
CA HIS A 137 6.12 4.12 4.74
C HIS A 137 5.51 3.49 5.98
N PHE A 138 6.07 2.36 6.45
CA PHE A 138 5.60 1.70 7.67
C PHE A 138 5.82 2.55 8.93
N ALA A 139 6.96 3.23 9.05
CA ALA A 139 7.23 4.11 10.18
C ALA A 139 6.24 5.29 10.21
N LEU A 140 5.92 5.85 9.04
CA LEU A 140 4.96 6.95 8.89
C LEU A 140 3.54 6.51 9.27
N VAL A 141 3.07 5.39 8.71
CA VAL A 141 1.75 4.81 9.05
C VAL A 141 1.67 4.57 10.55
N GLY A 142 2.73 4.01 11.13
CA GLY A 142 2.76 3.74 12.55
C GLY A 142 2.71 4.98 13.43
N TYR A 143 3.44 6.03 13.04
CA TYR A 143 3.41 7.32 13.71
C TYR A 143 2.03 8.00 13.63
N ILE A 144 1.37 7.92 12.47
CA ILE A 144 0.02 8.47 12.28
C ILE A 144 -0.99 7.71 13.15
N THR A 145 -0.96 6.39 13.16
CA THR A 145 -1.84 5.56 14.01
C THR A 145 -1.64 5.85 15.49
N GLU A 146 -0.39 5.94 15.96
CA GLU A 146 -0.09 6.28 17.35
C GLU A 146 -0.61 7.69 17.71
N THR A 147 -0.39 8.66 16.84
CA THR A 147 -0.85 10.04 17.04
C THR A 147 -2.38 10.12 17.05
N ALA A 148 -3.05 9.40 16.13
CA ALA A 148 -4.51 9.30 16.08
C ALA A 148 -5.09 8.71 17.37
N LEU A 149 -4.48 7.65 17.92
CA LEU A 149 -4.91 7.06 19.19
C LEU A 149 -4.71 8.02 20.37
N ARG A 150 -3.58 8.72 20.43
CA ARG A 150 -3.31 9.72 21.48
C ARG A 150 -4.26 10.90 21.46
N LEU A 151 -4.81 11.26 20.30
CA LEU A 151 -5.78 12.35 20.16
C LEU A 151 -7.20 11.94 20.56
N LYS A 152 -7.51 10.64 20.58
CA LYS A 152 -8.85 10.14 20.86
C LYS A 152 -9.33 10.48 22.27
N GLU A 153 -8.50 10.21 23.28
CA GLU A 153 -8.80 10.49 24.69
C GLU A 153 -9.05 11.98 24.95
N PRO A 154 -8.14 12.92 24.60
CA PRO A 154 -8.36 14.33 24.86
C PRO A 154 -9.55 14.90 24.09
N LEU A 155 -9.86 14.41 22.88
CA LEU A 155 -11.06 14.84 22.15
C LEU A 155 -12.35 14.39 22.83
N ASN A 156 -12.35 13.19 23.42
CA ASN A 156 -13.49 12.69 24.18
C ASN A 156 -13.67 13.49 25.48
N ASP A 157 -12.57 13.81 26.16
CA ASP A 157 -12.58 14.64 27.37
C ASP A 157 -13.06 16.06 27.08
N ILE A 158 -12.62 16.67 25.97
CA ILE A 158 -13.11 17.99 25.52
C ILE A 158 -14.61 17.94 25.22
N SER A 159 -15.07 16.93 24.47
CA SER A 159 -16.50 16.78 24.17
C SER A 159 -17.33 16.70 25.46
N LYS A 160 -16.89 15.87 26.41
CA LYS A 160 -17.59 15.68 27.67
C LYS A 160 -17.56 16.93 28.54
N ASN A 161 -16.41 17.59 28.69
CA ASN A 161 -16.31 18.83 29.45
C ASN A 161 -17.18 19.94 28.85
N LEU A 162 -17.29 20.02 27.52
CA LEU A 162 -18.19 20.99 26.87
C LEU A 162 -19.66 20.64 27.12
N GLU A 163 -20.06 19.37 27.10
CA GLU A 163 -21.41 18.95 27.49
C GLU A 163 -21.72 19.31 28.96
N ASP A 164 -20.77 19.09 29.86
CA ASP A 164 -20.90 19.42 31.28
C ASP A 164 -21.05 20.95 31.47
N ILE A 165 -20.22 21.77 30.80
CA ILE A 165 -20.33 23.23 30.85
C ILE A 165 -21.65 23.72 30.25
N ALA A 166 -22.11 23.12 29.14
CA ALA A 166 -23.41 23.47 28.57
C ALA A 166 -24.52 23.29 29.61
N GLY A 167 -24.50 22.21 30.39
CA GLY A 167 -25.49 21.97 31.45
C GLY A 167 -25.54 23.04 32.55
N GLU A 168 -24.48 23.83 32.73
CA GLU A 168 -24.36 24.89 33.75
C GLU A 168 -24.65 26.30 33.21
N VAL A 169 -24.66 26.49 31.88
CA VAL A 169 -24.84 27.79 31.25
C VAL A 169 -26.33 28.13 31.11
N THR A 170 -26.73 29.29 31.66
CA THR A 170 -28.11 29.79 31.63
C THR A 170 -28.45 30.57 30.36
N ASP A 171 -27.44 31.12 29.69
CA ASP A 171 -27.61 31.83 28.42
C ASP A 171 -27.85 30.82 27.29
N GLU A 172 -29.03 30.90 26.67
CA GLU A 172 -29.48 29.93 25.67
C GLU A 172 -28.65 29.98 24.38
N GLU A 173 -28.10 31.15 24.02
CA GLU A 173 -27.25 31.31 22.84
C GLU A 173 -25.86 30.69 23.08
N ILE A 174 -25.28 30.93 24.25
CA ILE A 174 -23.99 30.34 24.64
C ILE A 174 -24.13 28.82 24.81
N HIS A 175 -25.21 28.35 25.42
CA HIS A 175 -25.52 26.93 25.57
C HIS A 175 -25.54 26.21 24.21
N ALA A 176 -26.25 26.78 23.23
CA ALA A 176 -26.33 26.21 21.88
C ALA A 176 -24.95 26.16 21.20
N GLN A 177 -24.13 27.19 21.33
CA GLN A 177 -22.77 27.22 20.76
C GLN A 177 -21.85 26.15 21.36
N ILE A 178 -21.91 25.95 22.68
CA ILE A 178 -21.09 24.95 23.38
C ILE A 178 -21.48 23.54 22.95
N LEU A 179 -22.78 23.24 22.83
CA LEU A 179 -23.24 21.92 22.33
C LEU A 179 -22.79 21.65 20.89
N VAL A 180 -22.79 22.67 20.03
CA VAL A 180 -22.25 22.53 18.66
C VAL A 180 -20.76 22.18 18.70
N GLN A 181 -19.98 22.83 19.56
CA GLN A 181 -18.56 22.52 19.71
C GLN A 181 -18.30 21.12 20.30
N ALA A 182 -19.09 20.68 21.29
CA ALA A 182 -19.04 19.32 21.82
C ALA A 182 -19.31 18.30 20.70
N ALA A 183 -20.36 18.52 19.91
CA ALA A 183 -20.71 17.65 18.79
C ALA A 183 -19.60 17.61 17.72
N HIS A 184 -18.90 18.72 17.48
CA HIS A 184 -17.73 18.75 16.60
C HIS A 184 -16.55 17.94 17.15
N ALA A 185 -16.26 18.04 18.46
CA ALA A 185 -15.21 17.25 19.10
C ALA A 185 -15.51 15.74 19.08
N ALA A 186 -16.75 15.35 19.39
CA ALA A 186 -17.22 13.96 19.29
C ALA A 186 -17.11 13.43 17.84
N ARG A 187 -17.52 14.23 16.85
CA ARG A 187 -17.40 13.87 15.43
C ARG A 187 -15.93 13.71 15.02
N ALA A 188 -15.05 14.60 15.44
CA ALA A 188 -13.61 14.51 15.15
C ALA A 188 -13.00 13.22 15.71
N SER A 189 -13.34 12.83 16.95
CA SER A 189 -12.92 11.55 17.53
C SER A 189 -13.44 10.35 16.73
N GLY A 190 -14.70 10.41 16.28
CA GLY A 190 -15.30 9.41 15.39
C GLY A 190 -14.55 9.27 14.05
N THR A 191 -14.26 10.38 13.38
CA THR A 191 -13.52 10.41 12.11
C THR A 191 -12.11 9.87 12.26
N ILE A 192 -11.40 10.21 13.35
CA ILE A 192 -10.07 9.67 13.63
C ILE A 192 -10.12 8.14 13.81
N ARG A 193 -11.18 7.62 14.45
CA ARG A 193 -11.38 6.18 14.61
C ARG A 193 -11.59 5.49 13.26
N GLU A 194 -12.39 6.09 12.40
CA GLU A 194 -12.67 5.58 11.05
C GLU A 194 -11.42 5.62 10.18
N LEU A 195 -10.67 6.73 10.18
CA LEU A 195 -9.38 6.87 9.51
C LEU A 195 -8.38 5.80 9.97
N ASN A 196 -8.28 5.55 11.28
CA ASN A 196 -7.39 4.51 11.80
C ASN A 196 -7.81 3.11 11.33
N HIS A 197 -9.12 2.85 11.28
CA HIS A 197 -9.64 1.58 10.74
C HIS A 197 -9.34 1.43 9.24
N GLU A 198 -9.50 2.49 8.44
CA GLU A 198 -9.18 2.49 7.01
C GLU A 198 -7.69 2.24 6.76
N ILE A 199 -6.80 2.96 7.47
CA ILE A 199 -5.35 2.78 7.39
C ILE A 199 -4.95 1.33 7.75
N LEU A 200 -5.58 0.74 8.77
CA LEU A 200 -5.35 -0.65 9.14
C LEU A 200 -5.91 -1.65 8.13
N SER A 201 -7.03 -1.34 7.48
CA SER A 201 -7.66 -2.22 6.48
C SER A 201 -6.93 -2.23 5.13
N ASP A 202 -6.30 -1.12 4.74
CA ASP A 202 -5.48 -1.03 3.53
C ASP A 202 -4.10 -1.70 3.70
N ALA A 203 -3.61 -1.77 4.94
CA ALA A 203 -2.38 -2.48 5.30
C ALA A 203 -2.60 -4.01 5.33
N ASN A 204 -2.84 -4.63 4.17
CA ASN A 204 -2.98 -6.09 4.02
C ASN A 204 -1.77 -6.89 4.53
N GLU A 205 -0.62 -6.25 4.75
CA GLU A 205 0.52 -6.79 5.48
C GLU A 205 0.70 -6.01 6.79
N ILE A 206 -0.18 -6.22 7.77
CA ILE A 206 0.06 -5.73 9.13
C ILE A 206 1.36 -6.40 9.61
N PRO A 207 2.46 -5.64 9.81
CA PRO A 207 3.71 -6.21 10.30
C PRO A 207 3.46 -6.86 11.66
N ASP A 208 4.12 -7.99 11.97
CA ASP A 208 3.87 -8.74 13.22
C ASP A 208 4.02 -7.87 14.49
N VAL A 209 4.82 -6.80 14.41
CA VAL A 209 4.99 -5.78 15.46
C VAL A 209 3.66 -5.07 15.80
N TYR A 210 2.78 -4.83 14.82
CA TYR A 210 1.47 -4.22 15.03
C TYR A 210 0.43 -5.21 15.54
N ARG A 211 0.53 -6.51 15.21
CA ARG A 211 -0.32 -7.53 15.84
C ARG A 211 -0.10 -7.58 17.35
N ASP A 212 1.16 -7.47 17.79
CA ASP A 212 1.49 -7.50 19.21
C ASP A 212 0.92 -6.26 19.93
N PHE A 213 0.96 -5.08 19.28
CA PHE A 213 0.44 -3.83 19.84
C PHE A 213 -1.09 -3.76 19.90
N LEU A 214 -1.80 -4.33 18.91
CA LEU A 214 -3.27 -4.39 18.87
C LEU A 214 -3.87 -5.50 19.75
N SER A 215 -3.04 -6.47 20.18
CA SER A 215 -3.45 -7.53 21.10
C SER A 215 -3.36 -7.16 22.58
N ARG A 216 -2.87 -5.95 22.89
CA ARG A 216 -2.78 -5.39 24.24
C ARG A 216 -3.83 -4.31 24.44
#